data_AF-U2J6E0-F1
#
_entry.id   AF-U2J6E0-F1
#
_cell.length_a   1.000
_cell.length_b   1.000
_cell.length_c   1.000
_cell.angle_alpha   90.00
_cell.angle_beta   90.00
_cell.angle_gamma   90.00
#
_symmetry.space_group_name_H-M   'P 1'
#
loop_
_entity.id
_entity.type
_entity.pdbx_description
1 polymer ?
#
loop_
_entity_poly.entity_id
_entity_poly.type
_entity_poly.pdbx_seq_one_letter_code
_entity_poly.pdbx_strand_id
1 'polypeptide(L)' 'MENSNGQEEDVAFTIDVDASLNSGNLTPGGMAEGRVVFEEPVGDTGLKLHYYDNMFNDKASFIFIIK' A
#
# COMPACT_ATOMS: atom_id res chain seq x y z
N MET A 1 4.60 -0.35 -2.83
CA MET A 1 4.64 -1.76 -3.30
C MET A 1 6.03 -1.99 -3.85
N GLU A 2 6.75 -3.01 -3.37
CA GLU A 2 8.03 -3.44 -3.94
C GLU A 2 7.76 -4.51 -5.00
N ASN A 3 8.32 -4.33 -6.19
CA ASN A 3 8.21 -5.29 -7.29
C ASN A 3 9.43 -6.21 -7.40
N SER A 4 9.41 -7.16 -8.34
CA SER A 4 10.50 -8.14 -8.50
C SER A 4 11.85 -7.51 -8.87
N ASN A 5 11.86 -6.25 -9.33
CA ASN A 5 13.08 -5.51 -9.63
C ASN A 5 13.61 -4.71 -8.42
N GLY A 6 12.92 -4.76 -7.27
CA GLY A 6 13.27 -4.01 -6.06
C GLY A 6 12.92 -2.52 -6.13
N GLN A 7 12.09 -2.11 -7.09
CA GLN A 7 11.54 -0.76 -7.15
C GLN A 7 10.34 -0.68 -6.22
N GLU A 8 10.28 0.36 -5.40
CA GLU A 8 9.14 0.64 -4.52
C GLU A 8 8.34 1.84 -5.04
N GLU A 9 7.05 1.61 -5.29
CA GLU A 9 6.11 2.64 -5.75
C GLU A 9 5.04 2.95 -4.68
N ASP A 10 4.61 4.22 -4.64
CA ASP A 10 3.54 4.68 -3.78
C ASP A 10 2.15 4.25 -4.30
N VAL A 11 1.13 4.38 -3.44
CA VAL A 11 -0.27 4.15 -3.82
C VAL A 11 -0.65 5.07 -4.98
N ALA A 12 -1.34 4.56 -6.00
CA ALA A 12 -1.80 5.33 -7.13
C ALA A 12 -2.84 6.39 -6.68
N PHE A 13 -2.46 7.67 -6.71
CA PHE A 13 -3.29 8.79 -6.24
C PHE A 13 -4.35 9.28 -7.24
N THR A 14 -4.20 8.96 -8.53
CA THR A 14 -5.03 9.52 -9.61
C THR A 14 -6.19 8.62 -10.03
N ILE A 15 -6.29 7.43 -9.45
CA ILE A 15 -7.33 6.45 -9.79
C ILE A 15 -8.40 6.47 -8.69
N ASP A 16 -9.58 6.96 -9.03
CA ASP A 16 -10.76 6.78 -8.18
C ASP A 16 -11.22 5.33 -8.29
N VAL A 17 -11.04 4.57 -7.20
CA VAL A 17 -11.56 3.21 -7.10
C VAL A 17 -12.67 3.14 -6.07
N ASP A 18 -13.67 2.33 -6.38
CA ASP A 18 -14.73 1.98 -5.44
C ASP A 18 -14.11 1.45 -4.13
N ALA A 19 -14.61 1.96 -3.00
CA ALA A 19 -14.12 1.68 -1.65
C ALA A 19 -12.62 1.98 -1.42
N SER A 20 -12.08 3.04 -2.00
CA SER A 20 -10.70 3.51 -1.73
C SER A 20 -10.43 3.69 -0.23
N LEU A 21 -9.25 3.28 0.22
CA LEU A 21 -8.78 3.57 1.58
C LEU A 21 -8.37 5.05 1.68
N ASN A 22 -9.22 5.85 2.31
CA ASN A 22 -9.02 7.28 2.44
C ASN A 22 -8.30 7.66 3.74
N SER A 23 -7.64 8.82 3.73
CA SER A 23 -7.04 9.40 4.94
C SER A 23 -8.09 10.06 5.84
N GLY A 24 -7.86 10.03 7.15
CA GLY A 24 -8.77 10.62 8.14
C GLY A 24 -8.41 10.25 9.56
N ASN A 25 -9.15 10.81 10.52
CA ASN A 25 -8.97 10.49 11.94
C ASN A 25 -9.85 9.31 12.34
N LEU A 26 -9.26 8.35 13.06
CA LEU A 26 -10.00 7.28 13.72
C LEU A 26 -10.27 7.66 15.18
N THR A 27 -11.52 7.53 15.63
CA THR A 27 -11.85 7.60 17.06
C THR A 27 -11.26 6.38 17.80
N PRO A 28 -11.11 6.41 19.14
CA PRO A 28 -10.63 5.24 19.89
C PRO A 28 -11.45 3.98 19.57
N GLY A 29 -10.77 2.90 19.19
CA GLY A 29 -11.39 1.64 18.77
C GLY A 29 -11.99 1.65 17.35
N GLY A 30 -11.87 2.74 16.61
CA GLY A 30 -12.28 2.83 15.21
C GLY A 30 -11.40 2.01 14.28
N MET A 31 -11.96 1.62 13.14
CA MET A 31 -11.29 0.88 12.08
C MET A 31 -11.63 1.52 10.73
N ALA A 32 -10.64 1.58 9.84
CA ALA A 32 -10.84 1.90 8.44
C ALA A 32 -10.47 0.68 7.60
N GLU A 33 -11.28 0.43 6.57
CA GLU A 33 -11.05 -0.61 5.58
C GLU A 33 -11.29 0.01 4.20
N GLY A 34 -10.50 -0.40 3.23
CA GLY A 34 -10.61 0.07 1.87
C GLY A 34 -9.58 -0.58 0.96
N ARG A 35 -9.63 -0.20 -0.30
CA ARG A 35 -8.74 -0.67 -1.36
C ARG A 35 -7.59 0.32 -1.54
N VAL A 36 -6.40 -0.22 -1.72
CA VAL A 36 -5.22 0.50 -2.19
C VAL A 36 -4.81 -0.11 -3.53
N VAL A 37 -4.36 0.73 -4.45
CA VAL A 37 -4.02 0.32 -5.82
C VAL A 37 -2.60 0.80 -6.12
N PHE A 38 -1.85 -0.03 -6.82
CA PHE A 38 -0.48 0.24 -7.24
C PHE A 38 -0.33 -0.11 -8.72
N GLU A 39 0.52 0.62 -9.43
CA GLU A 39 0.90 0.29 -10.80
C GLU A 39 2.13 -0.62 -10.77
N GLU A 40 2.07 -1.76 -11.47
CA GLU A 40 3.15 -2.75 -11.45
C GLU A 40 3.38 -3.39 -12.84
N PRO A 41 4.57 -3.95 -13.11
CA PRO A 41 4.81 -4.68 -14.35
C PRO A 41 3.83 -5.82 -14.55
N VAL A 42 3.28 -5.93 -15.77
CA VAL A 42 2.34 -7.00 -16.12
C VAL A 42 2.99 -8.37 -15.89
N GLY A 43 2.33 -9.20 -15.08
CA GLY A 43 2.78 -10.57 -14.79
C GLY A 43 3.83 -10.67 -13.68
N ASP A 44 4.13 -9.59 -12.95
CA ASP A 44 4.97 -9.68 -11.77
C ASP A 44 4.28 -10.49 -10.66
N THR A 45 4.95 -11.54 -10.19
CA THR A 45 4.47 -12.43 -9.12
C THR A 45 5.24 -12.28 -7.81
N GLY A 46 6.23 -11.38 -7.77
CA GLY A 46 7.12 -11.15 -6.63
C GLY A 46 6.76 -9.93 -5.79
N LEU A 47 5.52 -9.45 -5.90
CA LEU A 47 5.05 -8.21 -5.27
C LEU A 47 5.04 -8.31 -3.74
N LYS A 48 5.53 -7.25 -3.08
CA LYS A 48 5.50 -7.10 -1.63
C LYS A 48 4.87 -5.77 -1.24
N LEU A 49 3.86 -5.82 -0.38
CA LEU A 49 3.27 -4.61 0.20
C LEU A 49 4.04 -4.23 1.47
N HIS A 50 4.71 -3.09 1.43
CA HIS A 50 5.39 -2.50 2.56
C HIS A 50 4.44 -1.53 3.26
N TYR A 51 4.20 -1.74 4.56
CA TYR A 51 3.41 -0.83 5.38
C TYR A 51 4.32 -0.05 6.32
N TYR A 52 4.23 1.27 6.25
CA TYR A 52 4.94 2.20 7.12
C TYR A 52 3.95 2.85 8.08
N ASP A 53 4.22 2.75 9.38
CA ASP A 53 3.45 3.47 10.41
C ASP A 53 3.64 4.99 10.35
N ASN A 54 4.75 5.42 9.76
CA ASN A 54 5.15 6.80 9.65
C ASN A 54 5.83 7.03 8.30
N MET A 55 5.37 8.04 7.56
CA MET A 55 5.91 8.44 6.26
C MET A 55 7.37 8.94 6.28
N PHE A 56 7.95 9.17 7.46
CA PHE A 56 9.35 9.60 7.63
C PHE A 56 10.31 8.46 8.01
N ASN A 57 9.85 7.22 8.01
CA ASN A 57 10.64 6.05 8.38
C ASN A 57 10.95 5.21 7.13
N ASP A 58 12.23 4.95 6.88
CA ASP A 58 12.68 4.15 5.74
C ASP A 58 12.56 2.62 5.97
N LYS A 59 12.08 2.21 7.14
CA LYS A 59 11.90 0.80 7.51
C LYS A 59 10.42 0.46 7.66
N ALA A 60 9.95 -0.44 6.80
CA ALA A 60 8.59 -0.98 6.88
C ALA A 60 8.33 -1.67 8.23
N SER A 61 7.18 -1.35 8.83
CA SER A 61 6.71 -1.99 10.06
C SER A 61 6.17 -3.39 9.78
N PHE A 62 5.56 -3.59 8.61
CA PHE A 62 5.12 -4.89 8.12
C PHE A 62 5.41 -5.04 6.62
N ILE A 63 5.72 -6.27 6.21
CA ILE A 63 5.90 -6.65 4.81
C ILE A 63 4.99 -7.83 4.52
N PHE A 64 4.10 -7.66 3.55
CA PHE A 64 3.17 -8.71 3.11
C PHE A 64 3.59 -9.19 1.72
N ILE A 65 3.75 -10.51 1.56
CA ILE A 65 4.00 -11.13 0.26
C ILE A 65 2.66 -11.34 -0.43
N ILE A 66 2.46 -10.70 -1.57
CA ILE A 66 1.25 -10.83 -2.38
C ILE A 66 1.46 -12.01 -3.34
N LYS A 67 0.52 -12.94 -3.37
CA LYS A 67 0.58 -14.17 -4.19
C LYS A 67 -0.54 -14.18 -5.22
#